data_AF-A0A940NXF6-F1
#
_entry.id   AF-A0A940NXF6-F1
#
_cell.length_a   1.000
_cell.length_b   1.000
_cell.length_c   1.000
_cell.angle_alpha   90.00
_cell.angle_beta   90.00
_cell.angle_gamma   90.00
#
_symmetry.space_group_name_H-M   'P 1'
#
loop_
_entity.id
_entity.type
_entity.pdbx_description
1 polymer ?
#
loop_
_entity_poly.entity_id
_entity_poly.type
_entity_poly.pdbx_seq_one_letter_code
_entity_poly.pdbx_strand_id
1 'polypeptide(L)'
;MEIEKMKRKTIRRLKEIKSEQGLTIPKIMDLMEERGQFVSESTIKRVFADGSEEQSFRYQDSIAPIADVLLDIYGDTSNLDDAESLRHIIREKNKLIEFLMIKLDEKEAEFESRKSMYEERKNIYDNNIARLERQIERKDELIERLLNTYLPNTAASE
;
A
#
# COMPACT_ATOMS: atom_id res chain seq x y z
N MET A 1 7.20 12.95 17.81
CA MET A 1 7.38 13.20 19.26
C MET A 1 6.79 12.09 20.13
N GLU A 2 5.53 11.66 19.93
CA GLU A 2 4.92 10.58 20.73
C GLU A 2 5.58 9.21 20.52
N ILE A 3 5.92 8.86 19.27
CA ILE A 3 6.59 7.59 18.95
C ILE A 3 7.97 7.50 19.63
N GLU A 4 8.77 8.56 19.64
CA GLU A 4 10.07 8.57 20.32
C GLU A 4 9.94 8.45 21.84
N LYS A 5 8.94 9.10 22.43
CA LYS A 5 8.63 8.94 23.87
C LYS A 5 8.26 7.49 24.18
N MET A 6 7.44 6.86 23.34
CA MET A 6 7.07 5.45 23.49
C MET A 6 8.28 4.52 23.34
N LYS A 7 9.13 4.71 22.31
CA LYS A 7 10.39 3.94 22.16
C LYS A 7 11.27 4.01 23.41
N ARG A 8 11.48 5.23 23.95
CA ARG A 8 12.25 5.47 25.17
C ARG A 8 11.66 4.73 26.36
N LYS A 9 10.33 4.81 26.55
CA LYS A 9 9.62 4.11 27.62
C LYS A 9 9.80 2.59 27.50
N THR A 10 9.67 2.04 26.30
CA THR A 10 9.85 0.60 26.05
C THR A 10 11.29 0.13 26.33
N ILE A 11 12.32 0.85 25.86
CA ILE A 11 13.73 0.48 26.12
C ILE A 11 14.02 0.49 27.63
N ARG A 12 13.58 1.52 28.36
CA ARG A 12 13.75 1.58 29.81
C ARG A 12 13.09 0.38 30.49
N ARG A 13 11.85 0.06 30.08
CA ARG A 13 11.14 -1.07 30.65
C ARG A 13 11.84 -2.41 30.39
N LEU A 14 12.41 -2.59 29.20
CA LEU A 14 13.18 -3.79 28.90
C LEU A 14 14.43 -3.88 29.77
N LYS A 15 15.13 -2.76 30.00
CA LYS A 15 16.29 -2.71 30.89
C LYS A 15 15.92 -3.01 32.35
N GLU A 16 14.79 -2.48 32.82
CA GLU A 16 14.23 -2.81 34.14
C GLU A 16 14.02 -4.31 34.26
N ILE A 17 13.29 -4.94 33.32
CA ILE A 17 13.05 -6.39 33.31
C ILE A 17 14.36 -7.18 33.29
N LYS A 18 15.32 -6.77 32.46
CA LYS A 18 16.64 -7.41 32.40
C LYS A 18 17.36 -7.33 33.74
N SER A 19 17.26 -6.21 34.45
CA SER A 19 17.88 -6.00 35.76
C SER A 19 17.17 -6.76 36.88
N GLU A 20 15.84 -6.73 36.91
CA GLU A 20 14.98 -7.37 37.91
C GLU A 20 15.12 -8.90 37.87
N GLN A 21 15.18 -9.46 36.65
CA GLN A 21 15.24 -10.90 36.41
C GLN A 21 16.68 -11.42 36.25
N GLY A 22 17.69 -10.55 36.37
CA GLY A 22 19.10 -10.92 36.23
C GLY A 22 19.47 -11.51 34.87
N LEU A 23 18.77 -11.11 33.80
CA LEU A 23 18.93 -11.71 32.47
C LEU A 23 20.26 -11.29 31.82
N THR A 24 20.96 -12.28 31.28
CA THR A 24 22.13 -12.09 30.43
C THR A 24 21.71 -11.96 28.97
N ILE A 25 22.54 -11.32 28.13
CA ILE A 25 22.26 -11.19 26.69
C ILE A 25 22.09 -12.56 26.01
N PRO A 26 22.93 -13.59 26.28
CA PRO A 26 22.70 -14.94 25.76
C PRO A 26 21.33 -15.50 26.17
N LYS A 27 20.93 -15.33 27.43
CA LYS A 27 19.63 -15.85 27.88
C LYS A 27 18.46 -15.14 27.19
N ILE A 28 18.58 -13.85 26.89
CA ILE A 28 17.58 -13.12 26.12
C ILE A 28 17.51 -13.68 24.69
N MET A 29 18.64 -13.98 24.06
CA MET A 29 18.66 -14.61 22.74
C MET A 29 17.98 -15.97 22.74
N ASP A 30 18.27 -16.82 23.73
CA ASP A 30 17.62 -18.13 23.87
C ASP A 30 16.09 -17.97 23.96
N LEU A 31 15.61 -17.04 24.77
CA LEU A 31 14.17 -16.74 24.91
C LEU A 31 13.53 -16.23 23.61
N MET A 32 14.29 -15.46 22.82
CA MET A 32 13.82 -15.00 21.52
C MET A 32 13.71 -16.15 20.52
N GLU A 33 14.70 -17.06 20.50
CA GLU A 33 14.71 -18.24 19.64
C GLU A 33 13.59 -19.21 20.02
N GLU A 34 13.35 -19.45 21.31
CA GLU A 34 12.21 -20.25 21.81
C GLU A 34 10.84 -19.73 21.33
N ARG A 35 10.73 -18.42 21.07
CA ARG A 35 9.51 -17.75 20.59
C ARG A 35 9.50 -17.52 19.07
N GLY A 36 10.51 -18.01 18.34
CA GLY A 36 10.62 -17.85 16.88
C GLY A 36 10.89 -16.41 16.43
N GLN A 37 11.39 -15.55 17.32
CA GLN A 37 11.76 -14.16 17.02
C GLN A 37 13.28 -14.05 16.87
N PHE A 38 13.75 -13.34 15.85
CA PHE A 38 15.19 -13.21 15.57
C PHE A 38 15.61 -11.75 15.51
N VAL A 39 16.50 -11.37 16.42
CA VAL A 39 17.21 -10.08 16.39
C VAL A 39 18.69 -10.37 16.57
N SER A 40 19.54 -9.76 15.75
CA SER A 40 20.99 -9.97 15.82
C SER A 40 21.53 -9.59 17.20
N GLU A 41 22.50 -10.36 17.71
CA GLU A 41 23.13 -10.13 19.01
C GLU A 41 23.65 -8.69 19.17
N SER A 42 24.21 -8.11 18.12
CA SER A 42 24.70 -6.72 18.10
C SER A 42 23.59 -5.71 18.37
N THR A 43 22.40 -5.92 17.80
CA THR A 43 21.21 -5.09 18.05
C THR A 43 20.71 -5.26 19.48
N ILE A 44 20.67 -6.49 20.01
CA ILE A 44 20.26 -6.74 21.41
C ILE A 44 21.23 -6.03 22.36
N LYS A 45 22.55 -6.21 22.18
CA LYS A 45 23.58 -5.51 22.97
C LYS A 45 23.41 -4.00 22.88
N ARG A 46 23.11 -3.46 21.70
CA ARG A 46 22.89 -2.02 21.50
C ARG A 46 21.63 -1.53 22.21
N VAL A 47 20.54 -2.28 22.18
CA VAL A 47 19.29 -1.94 22.90
C VAL A 47 19.50 -1.92 24.41
N PHE A 48 20.29 -2.84 24.95
CA PHE A 48 20.58 -2.91 26.38
C PHE A 48 21.80 -2.12 26.85
N ALA A 49 22.52 -1.45 25.94
CA ALA A 49 23.65 -0.59 26.28
C ALA A 49 23.22 0.67 27.04
N ASP A 50 24.10 1.21 27.87
CA ASP A 50 23.84 2.45 28.60
C ASP A 50 23.62 3.62 27.61
N GLY A 51 22.59 4.44 27.88
CA GLY A 51 22.21 5.57 27.01
C GLY A 51 21.50 5.17 25.70
N SER A 52 21.17 3.90 25.49
CA SER A 52 20.43 3.45 24.30
C SER A 52 19.04 4.09 24.13
N GLU A 53 18.44 4.64 25.18
CA GLU A 53 17.16 5.35 25.12
C GLU A 53 17.19 6.52 24.12
N GLU A 54 18.36 7.14 23.94
CA GLU A 54 18.55 8.28 23.04
C GLU A 54 19.04 7.87 21.65
N GLN A 55 19.34 6.59 21.44
CA GLN A 55 19.81 6.10 20.15
C GLN A 55 18.66 5.89 19.16
N SER A 56 18.99 6.03 17.87
CA SER A 56 18.03 5.81 16.79
C SER A 56 17.88 4.32 16.50
N PHE A 57 16.73 3.76 16.89
CA PHE A 57 16.33 2.40 16.56
C PHE A 57 15.10 2.39 15.65
N ARG A 58 15.07 1.43 14.73
CA ARG A 58 13.83 1.01 14.06
C ARG A 58 13.02 0.20 15.06
N TYR A 59 11.86 0.73 15.46
CA TYR A 59 11.07 0.10 16.53
C TYR A 59 10.62 -1.31 16.14
N GLN A 60 10.05 -1.45 14.94
CA GLN A 60 9.54 -2.73 14.41
C GLN A 60 10.63 -3.80 14.30
N ASP A 61 11.84 -3.42 13.87
CA ASP A 61 12.89 -4.40 13.56
C ASP A 61 13.82 -4.69 14.75
N SER A 62 13.88 -3.81 15.75
CA SER A 62 14.88 -3.86 16.82
C SER A 62 14.31 -3.91 18.22
N ILE A 63 13.18 -3.24 18.49
CA ILE A 63 12.64 -3.08 19.85
C ILE A 63 11.41 -3.97 20.03
N ALA A 64 10.48 -3.96 19.09
CA ALA A 64 9.23 -4.70 19.17
C ALA A 64 9.45 -6.21 19.38
N PRO A 65 10.35 -6.91 18.66
CA PRO A 65 10.54 -8.34 18.86
C PRO A 65 11.11 -8.69 20.25
N ILE A 66 12.00 -7.85 20.78
CA ILE A 66 12.56 -8.02 22.14
C ILE A 66 11.47 -7.73 23.19
N ALA A 67 10.67 -6.69 22.94
CA ALA A 67 9.57 -6.29 23.81
C ALA A 67 8.49 -7.36 23.89
N ASP A 68 8.08 -7.93 22.76
CA ASP A 68 7.07 -8.99 22.69
C ASP A 68 7.50 -10.20 23.51
N VAL A 69 8.77 -10.59 23.46
CA VAL A 69 9.28 -11.75 24.22
C VAL A 69 9.37 -11.44 25.72
N LEU A 70 10.04 -10.35 26.09
CA LEU A 70 10.33 -10.07 27.49
C LEU A 70 9.13 -9.52 28.26
N LEU A 71 8.26 -8.72 27.62
CA LEU A 71 7.04 -8.22 28.25
C LEU A 71 5.95 -9.30 28.30
N ASP A 72 5.92 -10.27 27.41
CA ASP A 72 4.97 -11.39 27.54
C ASP A 72 5.34 -12.33 28.69
N ILE A 73 6.65 -12.55 28.92
CA ILE A 73 7.13 -13.47 29.97
C ILE A 73 7.16 -12.79 31.35
N TYR A 74 7.61 -11.54 31.41
CA TYR A 74 7.88 -10.82 32.67
C TYR A 74 7.09 -9.51 32.81
N GLY A 75 6.20 -9.21 31.88
CA GLY A 75 5.34 -8.04 31.97
C GLY A 75 4.31 -8.20 33.07
N ASP A 76 4.56 -7.55 34.18
CA ASP A 76 3.60 -7.40 35.26
C ASP A 76 2.34 -6.65 34.76
N THR A 77 1.15 -7.13 35.14
CA THR A 77 -0.18 -6.70 34.66
C THR A 77 -0.60 -5.28 35.08
N SER A 78 0.34 -4.44 35.52
CA SER A 78 0.09 -3.08 36.03
C SER A 78 -0.15 -2.02 34.94
N ASN A 79 -0.05 -2.38 33.65
CA ASN A 79 -0.20 -1.49 32.49
C ASN A 79 -1.59 -1.53 31.83
N LEU A 80 -2.68 -1.61 32.61
CA LEU A 80 -4.05 -1.55 32.07
C LEU A 80 -4.29 -0.31 31.17
N ASP A 81 -3.60 0.78 31.49
CA ASP A 81 -3.65 2.08 30.81
C ASP A 81 -2.97 2.06 29.41
N ASP A 82 -1.87 1.31 29.25
CA ASP A 82 -1.21 1.12 27.96
C ASP A 82 -2.04 0.18 27.06
N ALA A 83 -2.73 -0.82 27.65
CA ALA A 83 -3.64 -1.70 26.91
C ALA A 83 -4.90 -0.96 26.42
N GLU A 84 -5.42 -0.03 27.22
CA GLU A 84 -6.53 0.84 26.81
C GLU A 84 -6.12 1.83 25.72
N SER A 85 -4.91 2.39 25.82
CA SER A 85 -4.31 3.23 24.78
C SER A 85 -4.12 2.46 23.46
N LEU A 86 -3.63 1.23 23.51
CA LEU A 86 -3.50 0.37 22.33
C LEU A 86 -4.86 0.02 21.72
N ARG A 87 -5.86 -0.30 22.55
CA ARG A 87 -7.25 -0.52 22.09
C ARG A 87 -7.83 0.72 21.42
N HIS A 88 -7.55 1.92 21.96
CA HIS A 88 -8.01 3.17 21.35
C HIS A 88 -7.34 3.39 19.98
N ILE A 89 -6.03 3.19 19.87
CA ILE A 89 -5.29 3.27 18.60
C ILE A 89 -5.85 2.28 17.57
N ILE A 90 -6.16 1.05 17.97
CA ILE A 90 -6.75 0.04 17.09
C ILE A 90 -8.13 0.50 16.59
N ARG A 91 -8.99 1.05 17.46
CA ARG A 91 -10.30 1.59 17.04
C ARG A 91 -10.16 2.73 16.04
N GLU A 92 -9.27 3.68 16.29
CA GLU A 92 -9.03 4.80 15.38
C GLU A 92 -8.46 4.35 14.02
N LYS A 93 -7.55 3.37 14.03
CA LYS A 93 -7.08 2.73 12.78
C LYS A 93 -8.21 2.05 12.02
N ASN A 94 -9.08 1.31 12.71
CA ASN A 94 -10.20 0.62 12.07
C ASN A 94 -11.20 1.60 11.45
N LYS A 95 -11.53 2.70 12.14
CA LYS A 95 -12.37 3.77 11.57
C LYS A 95 -11.73 4.40 10.33
N LEU A 96 -10.42 4.64 10.36
CA LEU A 96 -9.70 5.18 9.21
C LEU A 96 -9.72 4.20 8.02
N ILE A 97 -9.56 2.90 8.28
CA ILE A 97 -9.66 1.86 7.25
C ILE A 97 -11.05 1.86 6.64
N GLU A 98 -12.11 1.85 7.46
CA GLU A 98 -13.50 1.89 7.00
C GLU A 98 -13.78 3.13 6.13
N PHE A 99 -13.32 4.30 6.57
CA PHE A 99 -13.43 5.53 5.78
C PHE A 99 -12.69 5.46 4.44
N LEU A 100 -11.48 4.88 4.42
CA LEU A 100 -10.71 4.71 3.20
C LEU A 100 -11.35 3.69 2.26
N MET A 101 -11.98 2.64 2.78
CA MET A 101 -12.75 1.68 1.98
C MET A 101 -13.95 2.35 1.31
N ILE A 102 -14.73 3.14 2.05
CA ILE A 102 -15.85 3.91 1.46
C ILE A 102 -15.37 4.83 0.33
N LYS A 103 -14.26 5.54 0.56
CA LYS A 103 -13.66 6.41 -0.48
C LYS A 103 -13.15 5.63 -1.68
N LEU A 104 -12.65 4.42 -1.48
CA LEU A 104 -12.20 3.57 -2.56
C LEU A 104 -13.40 3.16 -3.42
N ASP A 105 -14.48 2.68 -2.80
CA ASP A 105 -15.71 2.28 -3.49
C ASP A 105 -16.32 3.45 -4.29
N GLU A 106 -16.37 4.65 -3.69
CA GLU A 106 -16.82 5.87 -4.37
C GLU A 106 -15.97 6.19 -5.62
N LYS A 107 -14.65 6.02 -5.51
CA LYS A 107 -13.73 6.28 -6.62
C LYS A 107 -13.84 5.22 -7.70
N GLU A 108 -14.01 3.96 -7.35
CA GLU A 108 -14.23 2.88 -8.30
C GLU A 108 -15.54 3.10 -9.09
N ALA A 109 -16.62 3.47 -8.42
CA ALA A 109 -17.88 3.82 -9.07
C ALA A 109 -17.74 5.01 -10.03
N GLU A 110 -16.98 6.04 -9.64
CA GLU A 110 -16.69 7.18 -10.49
C GLU A 110 -15.87 6.79 -11.73
N PHE A 111 -14.86 5.93 -11.58
CA PHE A 111 -14.06 5.42 -12.69
C PHE A 111 -14.89 4.60 -13.66
N GLU A 112 -15.76 3.71 -13.17
CA GLU A 112 -16.58 2.86 -14.01
C GLU A 112 -17.59 3.70 -14.82
N SER A 113 -18.19 4.71 -14.19
CA SER A 113 -19.07 5.67 -14.87
C SER A 113 -18.33 6.42 -16.00
N ARG A 114 -17.14 6.95 -15.72
CA ARG A 114 -16.33 7.64 -16.75
C ARG A 114 -15.93 6.71 -17.88
N LYS A 115 -15.53 5.48 -17.56
CA LYS A 115 -15.17 4.46 -18.55
C LYS A 115 -16.34 4.18 -19.49
N SER A 116 -17.53 3.97 -18.94
CA SER A 116 -18.76 3.79 -19.72
C SER A 116 -19.03 4.99 -20.66
N MET A 117 -18.89 6.23 -20.17
CA MET A 117 -19.02 7.42 -21.02
C MET A 117 -17.99 7.47 -22.17
N TYR A 118 -16.74 7.08 -21.91
CA TYR A 118 -15.72 7.04 -22.95
C TYR A 118 -15.99 5.93 -23.98
N GLU A 119 -16.49 4.77 -23.54
CA GLU A 119 -16.90 3.68 -24.43
C GLU A 119 -18.07 4.08 -25.33
N GLU A 120 -19.08 4.75 -24.79
CA GLU A 120 -20.20 5.30 -25.58
C GLU A 120 -19.69 6.30 -26.62
N ARG A 121 -18.82 7.21 -26.21
CA ARG A 121 -18.26 8.22 -27.12
C ARG A 121 -17.38 7.59 -28.21
N LYS A 122 -16.61 6.56 -27.88
CA LYS A 122 -15.86 5.77 -28.85
C LYS A 122 -16.81 5.13 -29.87
N ASN A 123 -17.88 4.48 -29.42
CA ASN A 123 -18.87 3.87 -30.31
C ASN A 123 -19.52 4.90 -31.25
N ILE A 124 -19.79 6.11 -30.77
CA ILE A 124 -20.30 7.21 -31.61
C ILE A 124 -19.29 7.58 -32.70
N TYR A 125 -18.01 7.71 -32.37
CA TYR A 125 -16.98 8.00 -33.36
C TYR A 125 -16.81 6.87 -34.37
N ASP A 126 -16.77 5.62 -33.92
CA ASP A 126 -16.66 4.44 -34.79
C ASP A 126 -17.83 4.38 -35.79
N ASN A 127 -19.07 4.62 -35.33
CA ASN A 127 -20.24 4.68 -36.20
C ASN A 127 -20.16 5.83 -37.23
N ASN A 128 -19.67 6.99 -36.81
CA ASN A 128 -19.52 8.14 -37.71
C ASN A 128 -18.45 7.89 -38.77
N ILE A 129 -17.32 7.29 -38.39
CA ILE A 129 -16.26 6.89 -39.32
C ILE A 129 -16.83 5.91 -40.35
N ALA A 130 -17.47 4.82 -39.91
CA ALA A 130 -18.06 3.83 -40.80
C ALA A 130 -19.10 4.44 -41.76
N ARG A 131 -19.87 5.43 -41.29
CA ARG A 131 -20.82 6.15 -42.16
C ARG A 131 -20.11 6.98 -43.22
N LEU A 132 -19.05 7.70 -42.83
CA LEU A 132 -18.27 8.55 -43.74
C LEU A 132 -17.52 7.71 -44.77
N GLU A 133 -16.94 6.58 -44.37
CA GLU A 133 -16.29 5.62 -45.26
C GLU A 133 -17.25 5.16 -46.38
N ARG A 134 -18.46 4.72 -46.02
CA ARG A 134 -19.48 4.34 -47.01
C ARG A 134 -19.92 5.49 -47.92
N GLN A 135 -19.92 6.73 -47.41
CA GLN A 135 -20.25 7.90 -48.24
C GLN A 135 -19.14 8.21 -49.23
N ILE A 136 -17.88 8.04 -48.82
CA ILE A 136 -16.72 8.20 -49.68
C ILE A 136 -16.75 7.13 -50.77
N GLU A 137 -16.89 5.84 -50.42
CA GLU A 137 -16.98 4.74 -51.39
C GLU A 137 -18.04 5.00 -52.47
N ARG A 138 -19.26 5.39 -52.07
CA ARG A 138 -20.33 5.71 -53.05
C ARG A 138 -19.99 6.90 -53.95
N LYS A 139 -19.29 7.90 -53.42
CA LYS A 139 -18.87 9.07 -54.20
C LYS A 139 -17.76 8.68 -55.17
N ASP A 140 -16.81 7.86 -54.73
CA ASP A 140 -15.72 7.34 -55.56
C ASP A 140 -16.29 6.49 -56.71
N GLU A 141 -17.22 5.57 -56.44
CA GLU A 141 -17.93 4.81 -57.47
C GLU A 141 -18.66 5.71 -58.49
N LEU A 142 -19.30 6.78 -58.02
CA LEU A 142 -19.98 7.74 -58.89
C LEU A 142 -18.97 8.49 -59.77
N ILE A 143 -17.86 8.95 -59.17
CA ILE A 143 -16.78 9.63 -59.89
C ILE A 143 -16.20 8.71 -60.95
N GLU A 144 -15.90 7.44 -60.64
CA GLU A 144 -15.42 6.47 -61.61
C GLU A 144 -16.39 6.27 -62.77
N ARG A 145 -17.70 6.14 -62.49
CA ARG A 145 -18.72 6.04 -63.55
C ARG A 145 -18.75 7.28 -64.44
N LEU A 146 -18.69 8.47 -63.85
CA LEU A 146 -18.66 9.72 -64.60
C LEU A 146 -17.38 9.84 -65.44
N LEU A 147 -16.22 9.52 -64.87
CA LEU A 147 -14.95 9.50 -65.59
C LEU A 147 -15.02 8.55 -66.80
N ASN A 148 -15.50 7.33 -66.62
CA ASN A 148 -15.66 6.36 -67.72
C ASN A 148 -16.66 6.81 -68.79
N THR A 149 -17.66 7.62 -68.43
CA THR A 149 -18.69 8.12 -69.36
C THR A 149 -18.20 9.34 -70.15
N TYR A 150 -17.48 10.26 -69.50
CA TYR A 150 -17.07 11.54 -70.09
C TYR A 150 -15.63 11.57 -70.60
N LEU A 151 -14.80 10.60 -70.19
CA LEU A 151 -13.50 10.28 -70.78
C LEU A 151 -13.55 8.87 -71.36
N PRO A 152 -14.39 8.60 -72.37
CA PRO A 152 -14.36 7.32 -73.05
C PRO A 152 -12.94 7.15 -73.60
N ASN A 153 -12.29 6.08 -73.19
CA ASN A 153 -10.94 5.67 -73.56
C ASN A 153 -10.56 6.19 -74.96
N THR A 154 -9.74 7.24 -75.03
CA THR A 154 -9.12 7.73 -76.29
C THR A 154 -8.04 6.76 -76.79
N ALA A 155 -8.05 5.52 -76.30
CA ALA A 155 -7.21 4.42 -76.74
C ALA A 155 -7.85 3.58 -77.87
N ALA A 156 -9.01 3.97 -78.41
CA ALA A 156 -9.68 3.29 -79.52
C ALA A 156 -10.05 4.26 -80.66
N SER A 157 -9.06 5.02 -81.14
CA SER A 157 -9.12 5.66 -82.46
C SER A 157 -7.71 5.62 -83.06
N GLU A 158 -7.46 4.60 -83.88
CA GLU A 158 -6.44 4.61 -84.94
C GLU A 158 -6.66 5.76 -85.92
#